data_AF-A0A540WKC6-F1
#
_entry.id   AF-A0A540WKC6-F1
#
_cell.length_a   1.000
_cell.length_b   1.000
_cell.length_c   1.000
_cell.angle_alpha   90.00
_cell.angle_beta   90.00
_cell.angle_gamma   90.00
#
_symmetry.space_group_name_H-M   'P 1'
#
loop_
_entity.id
_entity.type
_entity.pdbx_description
1 polymer ?
#
loop_
_entity_poly.entity_id
_entity_poly.type
_entity_poly.pdbx_seq_one_letter_code
_entity_poly.pdbx_strand_id
1 'polypeptide(L)'
;MSRRTSLSFLAMLSVFTCLYAGESFAQNTRTGTANDGTYITVPSGTVNDWVIHVSPQSMGFEEPGSEGDNALIKIECYAVQINQYTWQVVARYKYRPWSGRDGYWNGGSANYLLVHK
;
A
#
# COMPACT_ATOMS: atom_id res chain seq x y z
N MET A 1 29.07 -23.46 -51.12
CA MET A 1 28.73 -24.09 -49.82
C MET A 1 27.88 -23.12 -49.03
N SER A 2 26.58 -23.35 -48.90
CA SER A 2 25.71 -22.58 -47.99
C SER A 2 25.10 -23.56 -47.01
N ARG A 3 25.61 -23.56 -45.77
CA ARG A 3 25.12 -24.41 -44.68
C ARG A 3 24.05 -23.61 -43.97
N ARG A 4 22.77 -23.88 -44.28
CA ARG A 4 21.64 -23.29 -43.53
C ARG A 4 21.58 -23.97 -42.17
N THR A 5 21.89 -23.22 -41.12
CA THR A 5 21.71 -23.63 -39.73
C THR A 5 20.22 -23.72 -39.43
N SER A 6 19.73 -24.96 -39.26
CA SER A 6 18.40 -25.24 -38.72
C SER A 6 18.40 -24.87 -37.24
N LEU A 7 18.07 -23.61 -36.93
CA LEU A 7 17.66 -23.20 -35.60
C LEU A 7 16.46 -24.07 -35.22
N SER A 8 16.66 -24.99 -34.28
CA SER A 8 15.62 -25.93 -33.85
C SER A 8 14.42 -25.14 -33.32
N PHE A 9 13.22 -25.48 -33.80
CA PHE A 9 11.95 -24.88 -33.37
C PHE A 9 11.81 -24.84 -31.84
N LEU A 10 12.31 -25.88 -31.15
CA LEU A 10 12.36 -25.96 -29.69
C LEU A 10 13.21 -24.85 -29.05
N ALA A 11 14.32 -24.46 -29.67
CA ALA A 11 15.17 -23.37 -29.18
C ALA A 11 14.50 -22.00 -29.38
N MET A 12 13.72 -21.81 -30.46
CA MET A 12 12.90 -20.61 -30.61
C MET A 12 11.75 -20.57 -29.61
N LEU A 13 11.08 -21.70 -29.37
CA LEU A 13 9.98 -21.80 -28.42
C LEU A 13 10.46 -21.54 -26.98
N SER A 14 11.64 -22.06 -26.59
CA SER A 14 12.22 -21.83 -25.27
C SER A 14 12.58 -20.36 -25.03
N VAL A 15 13.12 -19.68 -26.06
CA VAL A 15 13.43 -18.24 -25.98
C VAL A 15 12.14 -17.43 -25.87
N PHE A 16 11.09 -17.78 -26.61
CA PHE A 16 9.77 -17.15 -26.47
C PHE A 16 9.18 -17.35 -25.08
N THR A 17 9.24 -18.56 -24.50
CA THR A 17 8.71 -18.81 -23.15
C THR A 17 9.51 -18.09 -22.07
N CYS A 18 10.83 -17.95 -22.21
CA CYS A 18 11.64 -17.17 -21.26
C CYS A 18 11.41 -15.66 -21.37
N LEU A 19 11.05 -15.15 -22.55
CA LEU A 19 10.70 -13.74 -22.75
C LEU A 19 9.29 -13.40 -22.22
N TYR A 20 8.39 -14.38 -22.15
CA TYR A 20 7.01 -14.21 -21.63
C TYR A 20 6.84 -14.63 -20.16
N ALA A 21 7.77 -15.40 -19.58
CA ALA A 21 7.73 -15.80 -18.16
C ALA A 21 8.12 -14.68 -17.18
N GLY A 22 7.79 -13.44 -17.54
CA GLY A 22 8.24 -12.23 -16.87
C GLY A 22 7.11 -11.27 -16.56
N GLU A 23 5.97 -11.76 -16.07
CA GLU A 23 5.17 -10.88 -15.22
C GLU A 23 5.94 -10.71 -13.92
N SER A 24 6.78 -9.68 -13.90
CA SER A 24 7.43 -9.21 -12.68
C SER A 24 6.35 -8.99 -11.63
N PHE A 25 6.55 -9.50 -10.42
CA PHE A 25 5.68 -9.22 -9.27
C PHE A 25 5.37 -7.71 -9.12
N ALA A 26 6.29 -6.84 -9.57
CA ALA A 26 6.11 -5.39 -9.60
C ALA A 26 4.94 -4.92 -10.49
N GLN A 27 4.61 -5.65 -11.56
CA GLN A 27 3.56 -5.30 -12.51
C GLN A 27 2.14 -5.53 -11.93
N ASN A 28 2.04 -6.44 -10.95
CA ASN A 28 0.81 -6.78 -10.22
C ASN A 28 0.73 -6.10 -8.84
N THR A 29 1.53 -5.05 -8.63
CA THR A 29 1.52 -4.26 -7.40
C THR A 29 1.37 -2.77 -7.65
N ARG A 30 0.63 -2.08 -6.78
CA ARG A 30 0.58 -0.62 -6.73
C ARG A 30 0.88 -0.12 -5.33
N THR A 31 1.65 0.94 -5.24
CA THR A 31 1.99 1.58 -3.97
C THR A 31 1.59 3.04 -3.98
N GLY A 32 1.33 3.59 -2.80
CA GLY A 32 1.15 5.04 -2.66
C GLY A 32 0.98 5.45 -1.22
N THR A 33 0.55 6.69 -1.05
CA THR A 33 0.24 7.28 0.25
C THR A 33 -1.24 7.68 0.29
N ALA A 34 -1.84 7.60 1.47
CA ALA A 34 -3.23 7.94 1.70
C ALA A 34 -3.39 8.64 3.05
N ASN A 35 -4.12 9.75 3.08
CA ASN A 35 -4.48 10.44 4.32
C ASN A 35 -5.67 9.74 4.99
N ASP A 36 -5.89 10.01 6.27
CA ASP A 36 -7.09 9.52 6.99
C ASP A 36 -8.38 9.80 6.20
N GLY A 37 -9.24 8.80 6.11
CA GLY A 37 -10.52 8.87 5.40
C GLY A 37 -10.43 8.78 3.88
N THR A 38 -9.22 8.72 3.29
CA THR A 38 -9.03 8.64 1.83
C THR A 38 -9.47 7.28 1.28
N TYR A 39 -9.95 7.27 0.05
CA TYR A 39 -10.40 6.08 -0.67
C TYR A 39 -9.32 5.54 -1.62
N ILE A 40 -9.16 4.22 -1.62
CA ILE A 40 -8.29 3.50 -2.55
C ILE A 40 -9.16 2.56 -3.38
N THR A 41 -9.22 2.82 -4.69
CA THR A 41 -10.00 2.00 -5.64
C THR A 41 -9.08 1.01 -6.34
N VAL A 42 -9.57 -0.23 -6.51
CA VAL A 42 -8.82 -1.27 -7.23
C VAL A 42 -8.55 -0.85 -8.68
N PRO A 43 -7.37 -1.15 -9.23
CA PRO A 43 -7.05 -0.87 -10.62
C PRO A 43 -7.94 -1.57 -11.66
N SER A 44 -8.40 -2.78 -11.31
CA SER A 44 -9.17 -3.68 -12.15
C SER A 44 -9.88 -4.71 -11.26
N GLY A 45 -10.92 -5.35 -11.79
CA GLY A 45 -11.68 -6.37 -11.06
C GLY A 45 -12.37 -5.79 -9.83
N THR A 46 -12.30 -6.51 -8.72
CA THR A 46 -12.94 -6.20 -7.44
C THR A 46 -11.93 -6.27 -6.30
N VAL A 47 -12.28 -5.75 -5.13
CA VAL A 47 -11.47 -5.88 -3.90
C VAL A 47 -11.14 -7.32 -3.52
N ASN A 48 -11.90 -8.30 -4.00
CA ASN A 48 -11.61 -9.72 -3.75
C ASN A 48 -10.40 -10.23 -4.54
N ASP A 49 -10.06 -9.57 -5.65
CA ASP A 49 -8.93 -9.93 -6.52
C ASP A 49 -7.60 -9.35 -6.02
N TRP A 50 -7.65 -8.54 -4.97
CA TRP A 50 -6.52 -7.76 -4.47
C TRP A 50 -6.35 -7.94 -2.95
N VAL A 51 -5.12 -7.77 -2.48
CA VAL A 51 -4.77 -7.62 -1.07
C VAL A 51 -4.28 -6.19 -0.87
N ILE A 52 -4.78 -5.54 0.18
CA ILE A 52 -4.28 -4.24 0.63
C ILE A 52 -3.52 -4.41 1.94
N HIS A 53 -2.29 -3.88 1.98
CA HIS A 53 -1.53 -3.65 3.20
C HIS A 53 -1.41 -2.15 3.42
N VAL A 54 -1.66 -1.69 4.64
CA VAL A 54 -1.47 -0.30 5.05
C VAL A 54 -0.54 -0.23 6.24
N SER A 55 0.34 0.78 6.25
CA SER A 55 1.28 1.03 7.34
C SER A 55 1.33 2.52 7.66
N PRO A 56 1.53 2.91 8.93
CA PRO A 56 1.70 4.32 9.30
C PRO A 56 2.81 5.00 8.50
N GLN A 57 2.58 6.24 8.06
CA GLN A 57 3.60 7.07 7.40
C GLN A 57 3.91 8.32 8.22
N SER A 58 2.89 9.11 8.54
CA SER A 58 3.01 10.33 9.36
C SER A 58 1.95 10.30 10.46
N MET A 59 2.39 10.04 11.70
CA MET A 59 1.56 9.92 12.88
C MET A 59 2.25 10.57 14.07
N GLY A 60 1.51 11.37 14.83
CA GLY A 60 2.07 12.16 15.92
C GLY A 60 2.75 13.43 15.44
N PHE A 61 3.05 14.31 16.40
CA PHE A 61 3.88 15.48 16.18
C PHE A 61 4.64 15.80 17.48
N GLU A 62 5.77 16.45 17.34
CA GLU A 62 6.52 17.03 18.45
C GLU A 62 6.10 18.49 18.62
N GLU A 63 5.66 18.87 19.82
CA GLU A 63 5.33 20.26 20.12
C GLU A 63 6.63 21.05 20.42
N PRO A 64 6.91 22.15 19.69
CA PRO A 64 8.08 22.98 19.99
C PRO A 64 8.00 23.55 21.41
N GLY A 65 9.03 23.27 22.22
CA GLY A 65 9.09 23.72 23.62
C GLY A 65 8.30 22.85 24.59
N SER A 66 7.93 21.62 24.21
CA SER A 66 7.21 20.71 25.10
C SER A 66 8.11 20.14 26.20
N GLU A 67 8.07 20.78 27.37
CA GLU A 67 8.54 20.25 28.66
C GLU A 67 7.38 19.61 29.47
N GLY A 68 6.31 19.15 28.80
CA GLY A 68 5.04 18.72 29.44
C GLY A 68 4.71 17.21 29.37
N ASP A 69 3.55 16.82 29.94
CA ASP A 69 2.98 15.44 29.93
C ASP A 69 2.25 15.11 28.62
N ASN A 70 2.91 15.42 27.50
CA ASN A 70 2.40 15.12 26.18
C ASN A 70 2.54 13.62 25.90
N ALA A 71 1.48 13.01 25.38
CA ALA A 71 1.49 11.58 25.13
C ALA A 71 0.80 11.24 23.80
N LEU A 72 1.50 10.49 22.95
CA LEU A 72 0.86 9.70 21.90
C LEU A 72 0.16 8.51 22.57
N ILE A 73 -1.16 8.50 22.54
CA ILE A 73 -1.99 7.52 23.27
C ILE A 73 -2.27 6.30 22.39
N LYS A 74 -2.61 6.52 21.13
CA LYS A 74 -3.08 5.45 20.22
C LYS A 74 -2.79 5.80 18.78
N ILE A 75 -2.47 4.78 17.98
CA ILE A 75 -2.47 4.86 16.52
C ILE A 75 -3.52 3.88 15.99
N GLU A 76 -4.27 4.31 14.99
CA GLU A 76 -5.15 3.46 14.19
C GLU A 76 -4.72 3.56 12.73
N CYS A 77 -4.28 2.44 12.16
CA CYS A 77 -3.87 2.32 10.77
C CYS A 77 -4.40 1.02 10.19
N TYR A 78 -5.49 1.07 9.43
CA TYR A 78 -6.11 -0.08 8.80
C TYR A 78 -6.96 0.37 7.59
N ALA A 79 -7.34 -0.58 6.74
CA ALA A 79 -8.21 -0.34 5.60
C ALA A 79 -9.54 -1.08 5.81
N VAL A 80 -10.66 -0.41 5.53
CA VAL A 80 -12.01 -0.98 5.62
C VAL A 80 -12.59 -1.03 4.22
N GLN A 81 -13.09 -2.20 3.81
CA GLN A 81 -13.82 -2.31 2.54
C GLN A 81 -15.17 -1.60 2.68
N ILE A 82 -15.43 -0.61 1.83
CA ILE A 82 -16.69 0.16 1.86
C ILE A 82 -17.65 -0.24 0.73
N ASN A 83 -17.13 -0.83 -0.34
CA ASN A 83 -17.90 -1.41 -1.43
C ASN A 83 -17.05 -2.47 -2.19
N GLN A 84 -17.54 -2.97 -3.31
CA GLN A 84 -16.88 -4.03 -4.09
C GLN A 84 -15.59 -3.59 -4.82
N TYR A 85 -15.29 -2.29 -4.90
CA TYR A 85 -14.16 -1.73 -5.64
C TYR A 85 -13.21 -0.88 -4.79
N THR A 86 -13.60 -0.54 -3.55
CA THR A 86 -12.93 0.52 -2.79
C THR A 86 -12.73 0.15 -1.33
N TRP A 87 -11.55 0.50 -0.82
CA TRP A 87 -11.28 0.60 0.62
C TRP A 87 -11.23 2.05 1.06
N GLN A 88 -11.68 2.31 2.28
CA GLN A 88 -11.38 3.53 3.01
C GLN A 88 -10.22 3.28 3.97
N VAL A 89 -9.21 4.15 3.93
CA VAL A 89 -8.08 4.11 4.84
C VAL A 89 -8.44 4.84 6.13
N VAL A 90 -8.24 4.18 7.26
CA VAL A 90 -8.20 4.80 8.58
C VAL A 90 -6.74 4.94 8.96
N ALA A 91 -6.27 6.17 9.12
CA ALA A 91 -4.89 6.52 9.38
C ALA A 91 -4.84 7.72 10.33
N ARG A 92 -5.13 7.48 11.61
CA ARG A 92 -5.30 8.53 12.62
C ARG A 92 -4.60 8.18 13.92
N TYR A 93 -4.30 9.20 14.71
CA TYR A 93 -3.64 9.03 16.00
C TYR A 93 -4.34 9.85 17.07
N LYS A 94 -4.36 9.32 18.29
CA LYS A 94 -4.87 10.01 19.47
C LYS A 94 -3.70 10.59 20.25
N TYR A 95 -3.72 11.90 20.43
CA TYR A 95 -2.67 12.64 21.10
C TYR A 95 -3.26 13.42 22.26
N ARG A 96 -2.62 13.36 23.42
CA ARG A 96 -2.90 14.25 24.53
C ARG A 96 -1.83 15.34 24.55
N PRO A 97 -2.18 16.56 24.16
CA PRO A 97 -1.41 17.72 24.55
C PRO A 97 -1.80 18.08 26.00
N TRP A 98 -0.83 18.47 26.83
CA TRP A 98 -1.03 18.93 28.21
C TRP A 98 -1.87 17.98 29.11
N SER A 99 -2.50 18.52 30.17
CA SER A 99 -3.29 17.80 31.18
C SER A 99 -4.66 17.26 30.72
N GLY A 100 -4.97 17.27 29.42
CA GLY A 100 -6.27 16.80 28.91
C GLY A 100 -6.38 15.28 28.93
N ARG A 101 -7.07 14.69 29.93
CA ARG A 101 -7.06 13.23 30.18
C ARG A 101 -7.35 12.37 28.93
N ASP A 102 -8.30 12.77 28.10
CA ASP A 102 -8.78 11.95 27.00
C ASP A 102 -7.97 12.08 25.71
N GLY A 103 -7.30 13.21 25.47
CA GLY A 103 -6.63 13.51 24.20
C GLY A 103 -7.58 13.69 23.01
N TYR A 104 -7.03 14.16 21.90
CA TYR A 104 -7.74 14.47 20.66
C TYR A 104 -7.33 13.51 19.54
N TRP A 105 -8.28 13.19 18.66
CA TRP A 105 -7.99 12.47 17.43
C TRP A 105 -7.50 13.43 16.36
N ASN A 106 -6.39 13.08 15.73
CA ASN A 106 -5.79 13.83 14.64
C ASN A 106 -5.66 12.92 13.41
N GLY A 107 -5.89 13.49 12.23
CA GLY A 107 -5.62 12.81 10.97
C GLY A 107 -4.11 12.67 10.75
N GLY A 108 -3.69 11.50 10.28
CA GLY A 108 -2.35 11.24 9.81
C GLY A 108 -2.36 10.75 8.36
N SER A 109 -1.25 10.12 7.97
CA SER A 109 -1.13 9.46 6.67
C SER A 109 -0.57 8.05 6.80
N ALA A 110 -0.90 7.21 5.83
CA ALA A 110 -0.43 5.84 5.71
C ALA A 110 0.19 5.60 4.33
N ASN A 111 1.19 4.72 4.29
CA ASN A 111 1.61 4.08 3.04
C ASN A 111 0.66 2.91 2.76
N TYR A 112 0.40 2.64 1.49
CA TYR A 112 -0.32 1.44 1.08
C TYR A 112 0.44 0.66 0.00
N LEU A 113 0.23 -0.65 0.03
CA LEU A 113 0.63 -1.60 -1.00
C LEU A 113 -0.59 -2.42 -1.39
N LEU A 114 -0.95 -2.37 -2.66
CA LEU A 114 -1.93 -3.23 -3.31
C LEU A 114 -1.18 -4.33 -4.06
N VAL A 115 -1.59 -5.57 -3.86
CA VAL A 115 -1.05 -6.75 -4.54
C VAL A 115 -2.20 -7.50 -5.18
N HIS A 116 -2.16 -7.74 -6.49
CA HIS A 116 -3.12 -8.61 -7.16
C HIS A 116 -2.86 -10.06 -6.73
N LYS A 117 -3.93 -10.79 -6.43
CA LYS A 117 -3.87 -12.20 -6.02
C LYS A 117 -3.64 -13.13 -7.20
#